data_AF-A0A1V5KXA8-F1
#
_entry.id   AF-A0A1V5KXA8-F1
#
_cell.length_a   1.000
_cell.length_b   1.000
_cell.length_c   1.000
_cell.angle_alpha   90.00
_cell.angle_beta   90.00
_cell.angle_gamma   90.00
#
_symmetry.space_group_name_H-M   'P 1'
#
loop_
_entity.id
_entity.type
_entity.pdbx_description
1 polymer ?
#
loop_
_entity_poly.entity_id
_entity_poly.type
_entity_poly.pdbx_seq_one_letter_code
_entity_poly.pdbx_strand_id
1 'polypeptide(L)'
;MPTATELLDPITPQYIADLICWSAVGARTTESQIHRQMASGLSMPMGFKNTTSGNIEAAINAIKAASQPMTFMGINVSGLASEISTNGNPFCHIILRGGDSGPNYSAADIESCLNKLSAANLPASITIDCSHANSGKEADAQPMVFREVLSTRTSGNSAIKALMLESNLFEGSQSLKGNPSTLRYGVSITDACLGWESTEQLLIDAYQKLA
;
A
#
# COMPACT_ATOMS: atom_id res chain seq x y z
N MET A 1 0.76 0.86 19.07
CA MET A 1 0.11 0.87 17.74
C MET A 1 1.14 0.38 16.73
N PRO A 2 0.86 -0.68 15.94
CA PRO A 2 1.72 -1.07 14.82
C PRO A 2 1.85 0.06 13.80
N THR A 3 2.94 0.11 13.06
CA THR A 3 3.23 1.18 12.09
C THR A 3 3.38 0.60 10.69
N ALA A 4 3.11 1.45 9.71
CA ALA A 4 3.24 1.16 8.29
C ALA A 4 3.93 2.33 7.60
N THR A 5 4.72 2.06 6.56
CA THR A 5 5.33 3.10 5.71
C THR A 5 5.47 2.65 4.27
N GLU A 6 5.66 3.59 3.36
CA GLU A 6 6.19 3.31 2.01
C GLU A 6 7.72 3.36 2.05
N LEU A 7 8.38 2.38 1.44
CA LEU A 7 9.85 2.37 1.30
C LEU A 7 10.24 2.79 -0.12
N LEU A 8 10.82 3.99 -0.20
CA LEU A 8 11.12 4.70 -1.46
C LEU A 8 12.55 4.49 -1.97
N ASP A 9 13.43 3.98 -1.12
CA ASP A 9 14.84 3.76 -1.43
C ASP A 9 15.40 2.60 -0.59
N PRO A 10 16.48 1.94 -1.04
CA PRO A 10 17.04 0.76 -0.37
C PRO A 10 17.93 1.08 0.84
N ILE A 11 18.17 2.35 1.16
CA ILE A 11 19.06 2.80 2.24
C ILE A 11 18.27 3.03 3.52
N THR A 12 17.17 3.77 3.44
CA THR A 12 16.29 4.11 4.56
C THR A 12 15.86 2.92 5.42
N PRO A 13 15.54 1.72 4.87
CA PRO A 13 15.18 0.57 5.70
C PRO A 13 16.21 0.21 6.77
N GLN A 14 17.52 0.42 6.53
CA GLN A 14 18.56 0.12 7.52
C GLN A 14 18.45 0.97 8.80
N TYR A 15 17.69 2.07 8.77
CA TYR A 15 17.53 3.01 9.87
C TYR A 15 16.22 2.87 10.63
N ILE A 16 15.19 2.29 10.01
CA ILE A 16 13.82 2.31 10.56
C ILE A 16 13.08 0.97 10.50
N ALA A 17 13.61 -0.03 9.78
CA ALA A 17 12.86 -1.27 9.50
C ALA A 17 12.48 -2.04 10.77
N ASP A 18 13.26 -1.93 11.83
CA ASP A 18 12.99 -2.51 13.16
C ASP A 18 11.76 -1.92 13.86
N LEU A 19 11.29 -0.75 13.41
CA LEU A 19 10.11 -0.06 13.92
C LEU A 19 8.88 -0.23 13.03
N ILE A 20 8.94 -0.96 11.92
CA ILE A 20 7.88 -1.06 10.91
C ILE A 20 7.27 -2.46 10.88
N CYS A 21 5.94 -2.56 10.99
CA CYS A 21 5.21 -3.84 11.00
C CYS A 21 4.67 -4.27 9.63
N TRP A 22 4.52 -3.34 8.69
CA TRP A 22 4.06 -3.56 7.33
C TRP A 22 4.61 -2.46 6.43
N SER A 23 4.90 -2.75 5.17
CA SER A 23 5.37 -1.71 4.27
C SER A 23 4.83 -1.88 2.84
N ALA A 24 4.91 -0.80 2.06
CA ALA A 24 4.52 -0.77 0.66
C ALA A 24 5.66 -0.35 -0.27
N VAL A 25 5.60 -0.84 -1.51
CA VAL A 25 6.32 -0.27 -2.65
C VAL A 25 5.34 0.55 -3.50
N GLY A 26 5.75 1.76 -3.83
CA GLY A 26 4.98 2.72 -4.60
C GLY A 26 4.66 2.28 -6.02
N ALA A 27 3.57 2.83 -6.58
CA ALA A 27 3.12 2.53 -7.94
C ALA A 27 4.17 2.87 -9.03
N ARG A 28 5.07 3.82 -8.76
CA ARG A 28 6.16 4.22 -9.68
C ARG A 28 7.42 3.38 -9.54
N THR A 29 7.54 2.61 -8.46
CA THR A 29 8.75 1.82 -8.15
C THR A 29 8.48 0.32 -8.09
N THR A 30 7.23 -0.13 -8.22
CA THR A 30 6.86 -1.55 -8.38
C THR A 30 7.64 -2.27 -9.49
N GLU A 31 7.97 -1.57 -10.58
CA GLU A 31 8.76 -2.14 -11.70
C GLU A 31 10.28 -2.08 -11.48
N SER A 32 10.73 -1.39 -10.43
CA SER A 32 12.15 -1.23 -10.11
C SER A 32 12.71 -2.53 -9.52
N GLN A 33 13.75 -3.06 -10.17
CA GLN A 33 14.47 -4.22 -9.65
C GLN A 33 15.11 -3.94 -8.28
N ILE A 34 15.57 -2.71 -8.03
CA ILE A 34 16.16 -2.30 -6.75
C ILE A 34 15.13 -2.45 -5.61
N HIS A 35 13.87 -2.07 -5.86
CA HIS A 35 12.81 -2.19 -4.85
C HIS A 35 12.38 -3.63 -4.62
N ARG A 36 12.40 -4.48 -5.67
CA ARG A 36 12.13 -5.92 -5.55
C ARG A 36 13.23 -6.63 -4.76
N GLN A 37 14.48 -6.26 -5.00
CA GLN A 37 15.64 -6.71 -4.23
C GLN A 37 15.53 -6.31 -2.76
N MET A 38 15.27 -5.03 -2.49
CA MET A 38 15.02 -4.54 -1.13
C MET A 38 13.89 -5.34 -0.45
N ALA A 39 12.73 -5.46 -1.10
CA ALA A 39 11.57 -6.15 -0.54
C ALA A 39 11.84 -7.63 -0.21
N SER A 40 12.73 -8.30 -0.96
CA SER A 40 13.09 -9.70 -0.70
C SER A 40 13.87 -9.93 0.60
N GLY A 41 14.49 -8.88 1.15
CA GLY A 41 15.29 -8.94 2.38
C GLY A 41 14.59 -8.37 3.62
N LEU A 42 13.38 -7.82 3.48
CA LEU A 42 12.68 -7.17 4.57
C LEU A 42 11.97 -8.18 5.48
N SER A 43 11.98 -7.90 6.79
CA SER A 43 11.47 -8.80 7.83
C SER A 43 9.97 -8.64 8.13
N MET A 44 9.24 -7.88 7.32
CA MET A 44 7.80 -7.64 7.45
C MET A 44 7.04 -7.89 6.13
N PRO A 45 5.70 -8.08 6.18
CA PRO A 45 4.88 -8.15 4.97
C PRO A 45 4.99 -6.89 4.11
N MET A 46 4.99 -7.11 2.79
CA MET A 46 5.21 -6.05 1.80
C MET A 46 4.08 -6.01 0.76
N GLY A 47 3.44 -4.86 0.60
CA GLY A 47 2.44 -4.63 -0.43
C GLY A 47 3.04 -3.97 -1.68
N PHE A 48 2.75 -4.50 -2.87
CA PHE A 48 3.12 -3.88 -4.14
C PHE A 48 1.91 -3.22 -4.77
N LYS A 49 1.95 -1.89 -4.94
CA LYS A 49 0.91 -1.14 -5.66
C LYS A 49 0.91 -1.52 -7.13
N ASN A 50 -0.27 -1.71 -7.73
CA ASN A 50 -0.38 -1.66 -9.19
C ASN A 50 0.14 -0.31 -9.72
N THR A 51 0.57 -0.28 -10.98
CA THR A 51 1.17 0.95 -11.55
C THR A 51 0.17 2.09 -11.64
N THR A 52 0.66 3.30 -11.89
CA THR A 52 -0.21 4.47 -12.11
C THR A 52 -1.16 4.30 -13.30
N SER A 53 -0.79 3.50 -14.30
CA SER A 53 -1.68 3.17 -15.43
C SER A 53 -2.73 2.11 -15.12
N GLY A 54 -2.73 1.53 -13.92
CA GLY A 54 -3.63 0.44 -13.54
C GLY A 54 -3.07 -0.96 -13.81
N ASN A 55 -1.80 -1.09 -14.24
CA ASN A 55 -1.22 -2.38 -14.60
C ASN A 55 -0.93 -3.23 -13.34
N ILE A 56 -1.75 -4.28 -13.17
CA ILE A 56 -1.65 -5.28 -12.10
C ILE A 56 -0.48 -6.25 -12.33
N GLU A 57 -0.13 -6.56 -13.58
CA GLU A 57 0.92 -7.53 -13.92
C GLU A 57 2.30 -7.09 -13.38
N ALA A 58 2.57 -5.79 -13.37
CA ALA A 58 3.79 -5.25 -12.81
C ALA A 58 3.95 -5.58 -11.32
N ALA A 59 2.86 -5.49 -10.55
CA ALA A 59 2.83 -5.84 -9.13
C ALA A 59 2.94 -7.34 -8.92
N ILE A 60 2.26 -8.15 -9.73
CA ILE A 60 2.39 -9.62 -9.71
C ILE A 60 3.83 -10.06 -9.96
N ASN A 61 4.49 -9.49 -10.97
CA ASN A 61 5.90 -9.76 -11.25
C ASN A 61 6.82 -9.32 -10.11
N ALA A 62 6.50 -8.20 -9.45
CA ALA A 62 7.25 -7.73 -8.29
C ALA A 62 7.11 -8.66 -7.08
N ILE A 63 5.91 -9.16 -6.80
CA ILE A 63 5.64 -10.17 -5.76
C ILE A 63 6.44 -11.45 -6.05
N LYS A 64 6.34 -11.98 -7.27
CA LYS A 64 7.09 -13.19 -7.68
C LYS A 64 8.58 -13.01 -7.48
N ALA A 65 9.12 -11.87 -7.92
CA ALA A 65 10.54 -11.57 -7.75
C ALA A 65 10.89 -11.49 -6.27
N ALA A 66 10.23 -10.64 -5.49
CA ALA A 66 10.55 -10.41 -4.09
C ALA A 66 10.43 -11.68 -3.21
N SER A 67 9.62 -12.66 -3.61
CA SER A 67 9.55 -13.95 -2.92
C SER A 67 10.70 -14.93 -3.21
N GLN A 68 11.65 -14.58 -4.08
CA GLN A 68 12.83 -15.40 -4.36
C GLN A 68 14.08 -14.91 -3.60
N PRO A 69 15.03 -15.83 -3.29
CA PRO A 69 16.37 -15.44 -2.86
C PRO A 69 17.06 -14.55 -3.90
N MET A 70 17.77 -13.53 -3.44
CA MET A 70 18.51 -12.59 -4.28
C MET A 70 19.86 -12.23 -3.69
N THR A 71 20.81 -11.89 -4.55
CA THR A 71 22.08 -11.26 -4.16
C THR A 71 22.25 -9.95 -4.93
N PHE A 72 22.59 -8.86 -4.22
CA PHE A 72 22.72 -7.53 -4.80
C PHE A 72 23.64 -6.62 -3.96
N MET A 73 24.03 -5.47 -4.52
CA MET A 73 24.82 -4.47 -3.80
C MET A 73 23.90 -3.54 -2.99
N GLY A 74 24.20 -3.36 -1.71
CA GLY A 74 23.49 -2.47 -0.79
C GLY A 74 24.43 -1.86 0.25
N ILE A 75 23.88 -1.47 1.40
CA ILE A 75 24.65 -1.02 2.57
C ILE A 75 24.41 -1.98 3.74
N ASN A 76 25.45 -2.20 4.55
CA ASN A 76 25.31 -2.92 5.82
C ASN A 76 24.97 -1.97 6.98
N VAL A 77 24.77 -2.53 8.18
CA VAL A 77 24.43 -1.79 9.40
C VAL A 77 25.50 -0.78 9.86
N SER A 78 26.74 -0.91 9.36
CA SER A 78 27.82 0.05 9.59
C SER A 78 27.87 1.16 8.54
N GLY A 79 26.92 1.20 7.59
CA GLY A 79 26.85 2.19 6.51
C GLY A 79 27.84 1.94 5.37
N LEU A 80 28.46 0.75 5.30
CA LEU A 80 29.43 0.41 4.25
C LEU A 80 28.75 -0.33 3.10
N ALA A 81 29.15 0.00 1.87
CA ALA A 81 28.74 -0.73 0.69
C ALA A 81 29.10 -2.23 0.83
N SER A 82 28.12 -3.10 0.63
CA SER A 82 28.24 -4.54 0.88
C SER A 82 27.42 -5.34 -0.10
N GLU A 83 27.83 -6.58 -0.36
CA GLU A 83 26.97 -7.59 -0.98
C GLU A 83 25.92 -8.04 0.05
N ILE A 84 24.65 -8.02 -0.35
CA ILE A 84 23.51 -8.43 0.46
C ILE A 84 22.90 -9.68 -0.20
N SER A 85 22.68 -10.72 0.59
CA SER A 85 21.96 -11.92 0.18
C SER A 85 20.69 -12.10 1.02
N THR A 86 19.57 -12.37 0.35
CA THR A 86 18.24 -12.49 0.95
C THR A 86 17.66 -13.87 0.67
N ASN A 87 16.70 -14.30 1.51
CA ASN A 87 16.01 -15.59 1.34
C ASN A 87 14.70 -15.49 0.56
N GLY A 88 14.34 -14.28 0.11
CA GLY A 88 13.00 -13.99 -0.40
C GLY A 88 12.00 -13.68 0.71
N ASN A 89 11.01 -12.85 0.38
CA ASN A 89 9.92 -12.47 1.27
C ASN A 89 8.63 -13.18 0.84
N PRO A 90 8.16 -14.20 1.60
CA PRO A 90 6.95 -14.94 1.26
C PRO A 90 5.67 -14.18 1.62
N PHE A 91 5.76 -13.02 2.28
CA PHE A 91 4.63 -12.24 2.78
C PHE A 91 4.31 -11.04 1.88
N CYS A 92 4.67 -11.14 0.60
CA CYS A 92 4.35 -10.14 -0.42
C CYS A 92 2.90 -10.27 -0.89
N HIS A 93 2.20 -9.15 -1.10
CA HIS A 93 0.81 -9.10 -1.57
C HIS A 93 0.57 -7.90 -2.49
N ILE A 94 -0.57 -7.89 -3.18
CA ILE A 94 -0.91 -6.80 -4.10
C ILE A 94 -1.74 -5.71 -3.41
N ILE A 95 -1.49 -4.45 -3.79
CA ILE A 95 -2.31 -3.30 -3.44
C ILE A 95 -3.01 -2.79 -4.71
N LEU A 96 -4.34 -2.83 -4.73
CA LEU A 96 -5.15 -2.22 -5.79
C LEU A 96 -5.47 -0.77 -5.42
N ARG A 97 -5.07 0.18 -6.26
CA ARG A 97 -5.10 1.62 -5.97
C ARG A 97 -5.65 2.51 -7.09
N GLY A 98 -6.35 1.89 -8.02
CA GLY A 98 -6.83 2.46 -9.27
C GLY A 98 -5.68 2.75 -10.24
N GLY A 99 -5.99 3.42 -11.33
CA GLY A 99 -5.00 3.94 -12.26
C GLY A 99 -5.60 4.96 -13.22
N ASP A 100 -4.87 5.28 -14.28
CA ASP A 100 -5.31 6.20 -15.33
C ASP A 100 -6.60 5.71 -16.03
N SER A 101 -6.87 4.40 -16.00
CA SER A 101 -8.11 3.79 -16.50
C SER A 101 -9.30 3.90 -15.54
N GLY A 102 -9.11 4.50 -14.36
CA GLY A 102 -10.12 4.63 -13.31
C GLY A 102 -9.88 3.73 -12.09
N PRO A 103 -10.86 3.65 -11.18
CA PRO A 103 -10.81 2.79 -10.01
C PRO A 103 -10.73 1.30 -10.35
N ASN A 104 -10.19 0.49 -9.44
CA ASN A 104 -10.06 -0.95 -9.58
C ASN A 104 -10.41 -1.73 -8.29
N TYR A 105 -11.48 -1.30 -7.61
CA TYR A 105 -11.93 -1.89 -6.34
C TYR A 105 -13.30 -2.61 -6.45
N SER A 106 -13.93 -2.63 -7.63
CA SER A 106 -15.21 -3.29 -7.80
C SER A 106 -15.08 -4.81 -7.64
N ALA A 107 -16.20 -5.50 -7.42
CA ALA A 107 -16.20 -6.96 -7.34
C ALA A 107 -15.59 -7.62 -8.59
N ALA A 108 -15.83 -7.05 -9.78
CA ALA A 108 -15.27 -7.53 -11.05
C ALA A 108 -13.76 -7.31 -11.15
N ASP A 109 -13.26 -6.17 -10.67
CA ASP A 109 -11.82 -5.89 -10.63
C ASP A 109 -11.09 -6.83 -9.67
N ILE A 110 -11.70 -7.08 -8.51
CA ILE A 110 -11.18 -8.02 -7.51
C ILE A 110 -11.14 -9.43 -8.10
N GLU A 111 -12.20 -9.89 -8.74
CA GLU A 111 -12.24 -11.21 -9.40
C GLU A 111 -11.19 -11.32 -10.51
N SER A 112 -11.04 -10.29 -11.34
CA SER A 112 -10.00 -10.20 -12.37
C SER A 112 -8.59 -10.30 -11.76
N CYS A 113 -8.34 -9.58 -10.66
CA CYS A 113 -7.08 -9.67 -9.91
C CYS A 113 -6.84 -11.08 -9.35
N LEU A 114 -7.86 -11.72 -8.79
CA LEU A 114 -7.75 -13.08 -8.24
C LEU A 114 -7.42 -14.12 -9.32
N ASN A 115 -8.03 -14.00 -10.50
CA ASN A 115 -7.72 -14.86 -11.63
C ASN A 115 -6.25 -14.73 -12.06
N LYS A 116 -5.71 -13.50 -12.06
CA LYS A 116 -4.30 -13.25 -12.38
C LYS A 116 -3.34 -13.76 -11.30
N LEU A 117 -3.67 -13.58 -10.03
CA LEU A 117 -2.90 -14.14 -8.91
C LEU A 117 -2.86 -15.67 -8.97
N SER A 118 -4.02 -16.29 -9.24
CA SER A 118 -4.15 -17.74 -9.40
C SER A 118 -3.31 -18.25 -10.57
N ALA A 119 -3.40 -17.62 -11.74
CA ALA A 119 -2.58 -17.96 -12.91
C ALA A 119 -1.07 -17.80 -12.65
N ALA A 120 -0.69 -16.92 -11.74
CA ALA A 120 0.69 -16.71 -11.30
C ALA A 120 1.15 -17.65 -10.15
N ASN A 121 0.27 -18.54 -9.65
CA ASN A 121 0.47 -19.37 -8.46
C ASN A 121 0.81 -18.55 -7.20
N LEU A 122 0.17 -17.39 -7.03
CA LEU A 122 0.34 -16.52 -5.86
C LEU A 122 -0.87 -16.62 -4.92
N PRO A 123 -0.67 -16.35 -3.61
CA PRO A 123 -1.77 -16.31 -2.66
C PRO A 123 -2.83 -15.27 -3.01
N ALA A 124 -4.09 -15.61 -2.75
CA ALA A 124 -5.23 -14.69 -2.82
C ALA A 124 -5.21 -13.70 -1.63
N SER A 125 -4.32 -12.71 -1.70
CA SER A 125 -4.14 -11.68 -0.68
C SER A 125 -4.12 -10.30 -1.31
N ILE A 126 -5.19 -9.54 -1.11
CA ILE A 126 -5.41 -8.22 -1.71
C ILE A 126 -5.59 -7.18 -0.61
N THR A 127 -4.85 -6.08 -0.73
CA THR A 127 -5.12 -4.82 -0.03
C THR A 127 -5.76 -3.84 -1.00
N ILE A 128 -6.82 -3.16 -0.59
CA ILE A 128 -7.42 -2.08 -1.40
C ILE A 128 -7.05 -0.73 -0.81
N ASP A 129 -6.46 0.13 -1.63
CA ASP A 129 -6.27 1.55 -1.33
C ASP A 129 -7.56 2.30 -1.64
N CYS A 130 -8.20 2.86 -0.62
CA CYS A 130 -9.45 3.59 -0.77
C CYS A 130 -9.24 5.02 -1.31
N SER A 131 -8.01 5.53 -1.30
CA SER A 131 -7.66 6.88 -1.74
C SER A 131 -7.24 6.90 -3.22
N HIS A 132 -6.48 7.92 -3.60
CA HIS A 132 -5.81 8.06 -4.87
C HIS A 132 -6.73 7.81 -6.08
N ALA A 133 -6.34 6.98 -7.05
CA ALA A 133 -7.14 6.80 -8.27
C ALA A 133 -8.44 6.03 -8.00
N ASN A 134 -8.54 5.30 -6.89
CA ASN A 134 -9.78 4.67 -6.48
C ASN A 134 -10.80 5.71 -5.97
N SER A 135 -10.36 6.77 -5.30
CA SER A 135 -11.24 7.87 -4.87
C SER A 135 -11.37 9.00 -5.92
N GLY A 136 -10.78 8.85 -7.10
CA GLY A 136 -10.68 9.95 -8.07
C GLY A 136 -9.81 11.13 -7.57
N LYS A 137 -8.94 10.88 -6.59
CA LYS A 137 -8.15 11.86 -5.82
C LYS A 137 -8.99 12.81 -4.96
N GLU A 138 -10.23 12.43 -4.67
CA GLU A 138 -11.11 13.16 -3.76
C GLU A 138 -11.15 12.44 -2.41
N ALA A 139 -10.74 13.12 -1.33
CA ALA A 139 -10.70 12.50 0.00
C ALA A 139 -12.09 12.03 0.45
N ASP A 140 -13.12 12.84 0.17
CA ASP A 140 -14.51 12.58 0.56
C ASP A 140 -15.14 11.39 -0.18
N ALA A 141 -14.49 10.87 -1.22
CA ALA A 141 -14.91 9.66 -1.91
C ALA A 141 -14.36 8.37 -1.25
N GLN A 142 -13.31 8.45 -0.42
CA GLN A 142 -12.76 7.28 0.30
C GLN A 142 -13.82 6.49 1.11
N PRO A 143 -14.77 7.11 1.82
CA PRO A 143 -15.82 6.40 2.56
C PRO A 143 -16.72 5.54 1.67
N MET A 144 -16.96 5.96 0.42
CA MET A 144 -17.76 5.20 -0.54
C MET A 144 -16.99 3.95 -0.98
N VAL A 145 -15.72 4.11 -1.39
CA VAL A 145 -14.83 3.00 -1.74
C VAL A 145 -14.71 2.00 -0.59
N PHE A 146 -14.46 2.50 0.62
CA PHE A 146 -14.32 1.68 1.83
C PHE A 146 -15.57 0.82 2.08
N ARG A 147 -16.77 1.41 2.02
CA ARG A 147 -18.02 0.70 2.29
C ARG A 147 -18.36 -0.34 1.21
N GLU A 148 -18.04 -0.06 -0.04
CA GLU A 148 -18.24 -1.02 -1.14
C GLU A 148 -17.34 -2.24 -1.00
N VAL A 149 -16.05 -2.02 -0.72
CA VAL A 149 -15.07 -3.11 -0.52
C VAL A 149 -15.40 -3.89 0.74
N LEU A 150 -15.81 -3.22 1.82
CA LEU A 150 -16.26 -3.88 3.05
C LEU A 150 -17.49 -4.77 2.77
N SER A 151 -18.46 -4.30 1.99
CA SER A 151 -19.62 -5.10 1.58
C SER A 151 -19.20 -6.35 0.79
N THR A 152 -18.24 -6.21 -0.12
CA THR A 152 -17.66 -7.34 -0.86
C THR A 152 -16.98 -8.33 0.07
N ARG A 153 -16.23 -7.83 1.07
CA ARG A 153 -15.56 -8.67 2.09
C ARG A 153 -16.57 -9.45 2.95
N THR A 154 -17.63 -8.79 3.41
CA THR A 154 -18.66 -9.41 4.26
C THR A 154 -19.58 -10.34 3.50
N SER A 155 -19.70 -10.16 2.19
CA SER A 155 -20.43 -11.07 1.28
C SER A 155 -19.67 -12.37 0.98
N GLY A 156 -18.52 -12.60 1.63
CA GLY A 156 -17.79 -13.87 1.58
C GLY A 156 -16.44 -13.81 0.87
N ASN A 157 -16.04 -12.67 0.30
CA ASN A 157 -14.73 -12.56 -0.37
C ASN A 157 -13.60 -12.50 0.68
N SER A 158 -13.03 -13.67 1.01
CA SER A 158 -11.96 -13.78 2.01
C SER A 158 -10.59 -13.36 1.52
N ALA A 159 -10.43 -13.02 0.23
CA ALA A 159 -9.15 -12.60 -0.35
C ALA A 159 -8.80 -11.14 -0.06
N ILE A 160 -9.79 -10.29 0.23
CA ILE A 160 -9.56 -8.93 0.72
C ILE A 160 -9.06 -9.03 2.17
N LYS A 161 -7.79 -8.71 2.39
CA LYS A 161 -7.13 -8.81 3.70
C LYS A 161 -7.04 -7.47 4.41
N ALA A 162 -7.00 -6.36 3.67
CA ALA A 162 -6.82 -5.04 4.24
C ALA A 162 -7.42 -3.93 3.36
N LEU A 163 -7.69 -2.81 4.02
CA LEU A 163 -8.07 -1.53 3.43
C LEU A 163 -7.03 -0.49 3.85
N MET A 164 -6.66 0.43 2.96
CA MET A 164 -5.78 1.55 3.25
C MET A 164 -6.56 2.86 3.07
N LEU A 165 -6.47 3.74 4.07
CA LEU A 165 -7.14 5.04 4.11
C LEU A 165 -6.09 6.14 4.31
N GLU A 166 -6.31 7.29 3.69
CA GLU A 166 -5.57 8.52 4.00
C GLU A 166 -6.43 9.39 4.92
N SER A 167 -6.04 9.43 6.18
CA SER A 167 -6.72 10.18 7.25
C SER A 167 -5.71 10.98 8.07
N ASN A 168 -6.17 12.09 8.65
CA ASN A 168 -5.41 12.92 9.55
C ASN A 168 -6.34 13.47 10.64
N LEU A 169 -5.83 14.26 11.58
CA LEU A 169 -6.64 14.89 12.61
C LEU A 169 -7.75 15.76 12.01
N PHE A 170 -7.41 16.54 10.98
CA PHE A 170 -8.36 17.37 10.25
C PHE A 170 -8.31 17.08 8.76
N GLU A 171 -9.46 17.23 8.12
CA GLU A 171 -9.68 16.90 6.72
C GLU A 171 -8.97 17.84 5.73
N GLY A 172 -8.91 17.38 4.48
CA GLY A 172 -8.37 18.13 3.36
C GLY A 172 -6.84 18.16 3.35
N SER A 173 -6.30 19.16 2.66
CA SER A 173 -4.87 19.43 2.60
C SER A 173 -4.57 20.93 2.61
N GLN A 174 -3.29 21.27 2.70
CA GLN A 174 -2.77 22.63 2.64
C GLN A 174 -1.42 22.65 1.91
N SER A 175 -1.02 23.81 1.40
CA SER A 175 0.24 23.93 0.66
C SER A 175 1.40 24.33 1.57
N LEU A 176 2.57 23.68 1.41
CA LEU A 176 3.84 24.12 2.00
C LEU A 176 4.46 25.33 1.26
N LYS A 177 3.64 26.24 0.76
CA LYS A 177 4.11 27.47 0.11
C LYS A 177 4.12 28.59 1.15
N GLY A 178 5.30 28.91 1.67
CA GLY A 178 5.50 30.03 2.60
C GLY A 178 6.13 29.61 3.91
N ASN A 179 5.78 30.32 4.99
CA ASN A 179 6.34 30.10 6.31
C ASN A 179 5.74 28.84 6.96
N PRO A 180 6.53 27.82 7.32
CA PRO A 180 6.01 26.63 8.00
C PRO A 180 5.28 26.91 9.31
N SER A 181 5.56 28.03 9.97
CA SER A 181 4.88 28.41 11.22
C SER A 181 3.41 28.82 11.02
N THR A 182 2.95 28.99 9.78
CA THR A 182 1.54 29.33 9.46
C THR A 182 0.72 28.12 9.05
N LEU A 183 1.30 26.92 9.05
CA LEU A 183 0.58 25.69 8.73
C LEU A 183 -0.49 25.42 9.80
N ARG A 184 -1.68 25.04 9.33
CA ARG A 184 -2.74 24.56 10.21
C ARG A 184 -2.29 23.24 10.82
N TYR A 185 -2.36 23.14 12.14
CA TYR A 185 -2.07 21.90 12.85
C TYR A 185 -2.98 20.76 12.36
N GLY A 186 -2.43 19.56 12.20
CA GLY A 186 -3.21 18.35 11.89
C GLY A 186 -3.84 18.27 10.50
N VAL A 187 -3.47 19.15 9.55
CA VAL A 187 -3.94 19.13 8.15
C VAL A 187 -2.78 18.70 7.24
N SER A 188 -3.03 17.74 6.34
CA SER A 188 -2.02 17.21 5.41
C SER A 188 -1.37 18.29 4.54
N ILE A 189 -0.07 18.20 4.27
CA ILE A 189 0.63 19.07 3.31
C ILE A 189 0.81 18.43 1.92
N THR A 190 0.29 17.22 1.73
CA THR A 190 0.36 16.43 0.50
C THR A 190 -1.06 16.18 -0.02
N ASP A 191 -1.46 14.91 -0.15
CA ASP A 191 -2.79 14.52 -0.59
C ASP A 191 -3.83 14.84 0.50
N ALA A 192 -5.05 15.13 0.06
CA ALA A 192 -6.15 15.43 0.96
C ALA A 192 -6.55 14.19 1.77
N CYS A 193 -6.74 14.37 3.07
CA CYS A 193 -7.09 13.28 3.98
C CYS A 193 -8.53 13.42 4.50
N LEU A 194 -9.10 12.31 4.95
CA LEU A 194 -10.27 12.32 5.83
C LEU A 194 -9.90 12.94 7.19
N GLY A 195 -10.86 13.63 7.81
CA GLY A 195 -10.76 14.06 9.20
C GLY A 195 -10.98 12.92 10.20
N TRP A 196 -10.76 13.22 11.49
CA TRP A 196 -10.89 12.25 12.57
C TRP A 196 -12.29 11.63 12.65
N GLU A 197 -13.35 12.44 12.58
CA GLU A 197 -14.74 12.00 12.75
C GLU A 197 -15.15 11.01 11.65
N SER A 198 -14.80 11.30 10.40
CA SER A 198 -15.03 10.39 9.26
C SER A 198 -14.25 9.09 9.41
N THR A 199 -13.02 9.16 9.94
CA THR A 199 -12.16 7.99 10.16
C THR A 199 -12.73 7.09 11.26
N GLU A 200 -13.10 7.68 12.40
CA GLU A 200 -13.73 6.98 13.51
C GLU A 200 -15.01 6.25 13.06
N GLN A 201 -15.89 6.96 12.33
CA GLN A 201 -17.13 6.37 11.83
C GLN A 201 -16.86 5.16 10.92
N LEU A 202 -15.90 5.25 9.99
CA LEU A 202 -15.58 4.14 9.10
C LEU A 202 -15.04 2.91 9.85
N LEU A 203 -14.20 3.12 10.86
CA LEU A 203 -13.65 2.02 11.66
C LEU A 203 -14.72 1.37 12.53
N ILE A 204 -15.64 2.14 13.12
CA ILE A 204 -16.78 1.62 13.87
C ILE A 204 -17.73 0.84 12.94
N ASP A 205 -18.06 1.39 11.76
CA ASP A 205 -18.88 0.73 10.74
C ASP A 205 -18.27 -0.63 10.34
N ALA A 206 -16.94 -0.69 10.16
CA ALA A 206 -16.23 -1.92 9.83
C ALA A 206 -16.26 -2.94 10.97
N TYR A 207 -16.02 -2.50 12.20
CA TYR A 207 -16.10 -3.36 13.37
C TYR A 207 -17.49 -4.01 13.50
N GLN A 208 -18.56 -3.21 13.37
CA GLN A 208 -19.94 -3.71 13.48
C GLN A 208 -20.32 -4.73 12.40
N LYS A 209 -19.73 -4.64 11.21
CA LYS A 209 -20.02 -5.53 10.08
C LYS A 209 -19.15 -6.79 10.05
N LEU A 210 -18.00 -6.79 10.72
CA LEU A 210 -17.05 -7.90 10.76
C LEU A 210 -17.12 -8.74 12.04
N ALA A 211 -17.66 -8.18 13.13
CA ALA A 211 -17.92 -8.87 14.39
C ALA A 211 -19.08 -9.86 14.27
#